data_AF-A0A9J6H044-F1
#
_entry.id   AF-A0A9J6H044-F1
#
_cell.length_a   1.000
_cell.length_b   1.000
_cell.length_c   1.000
_cell.angle_alpha   90.00
_cell.angle_beta   90.00
_cell.angle_gamma   90.00
#
_symmetry.space_group_name_H-M   'P 1'
#
loop_
_entity.id
_entity.type
_entity.pdbx_description
1 polymer ?
#
loop_
_entity_poly.entity_id
_entity_poly.type
_entity_poly.pdbx_seq_one_letter_code
_entity_poly.pdbx_strand_id
1 'polypeptide(L)'
;MHEAAWQMYRRYGPVAVEENPGRETIVHLFSAEDFRFVFRYEGKVLYRSGLHPLKAHRKARGELSPDYGVSNGDMEEWGYVQRWTPHPTFQGKDIESYAHDMGQISDDTLKLIDAFRGDNGKVDDCYAVMQRWSLEYSGENRFIRGRPTRRKFSESLRVSSRKVAANE
;
A
#
# COMPACT_ATOMS: atom_id res chain seq x y z
N MET A 1 3.61 0.44 -17.16
CA MET A 1 3.54 -1.04 -17.16
C MET A 1 2.18 -1.57 -17.62
N HIS A 2 1.05 -0.99 -17.20
CA HIS A 2 -0.28 -1.45 -17.64
C HIS A 2 -0.50 -1.35 -19.17
N GLU A 3 0.02 -0.30 -19.84
CA GLU A 3 -0.07 -0.18 -21.30
C GLU A 3 0.67 -1.29 -22.05
N ALA A 4 1.85 -1.69 -21.57
CA ALA A 4 2.62 -2.80 -22.14
C ALA A 4 1.88 -4.14 -22.00
N ALA A 5 1.25 -4.37 -20.84
CA ALA A 5 0.41 -5.54 -20.62
C ALA A 5 -0.80 -5.57 -21.59
N TRP A 6 -1.43 -4.42 -21.83
CA TRP A 6 -2.50 -4.30 -22.83
C TRP A 6 -2.02 -4.58 -24.26
N GLN A 7 -0.82 -4.10 -24.61
CA GLN A 7 -0.21 -4.40 -25.91
C GLN A 7 0.12 -5.89 -26.06
N MET A 8 0.62 -6.54 -25.00
CA MET A 8 0.88 -7.98 -24.98
C MET A 8 -0.42 -8.77 -25.21
N TYR A 9 -1.48 -8.44 -24.49
CA TYR A 9 -2.80 -9.07 -24.68
C TYR A 9 -3.29 -8.93 -26.12
N ARG A 10 -3.20 -7.73 -26.69
CA ARG A 10 -3.63 -7.48 -28.08
C ARG A 10 -2.79 -8.25 -29.11
N ARG A 11 -1.51 -8.47 -28.84
CA ARG A 11 -0.57 -9.09 -29.78
C ARG A 11 -0.55 -10.61 -29.70
N TYR A 12 -0.62 -11.16 -28.48
CA TYR A 12 -0.41 -12.59 -28.21
C TYR A 12 -1.66 -13.29 -27.69
N GLY A 13 -2.68 -12.54 -27.27
CA GLY A 13 -3.94 -13.08 -26.77
C GLY A 13 -3.99 -13.21 -25.24
N PRO A 14 -4.90 -14.06 -24.72
CA PRO A 14 -5.21 -14.14 -23.28
C PRO A 14 -4.11 -14.74 -22.41
N VAL A 15 -3.15 -15.44 -23.01
CA VAL A 15 -1.98 -16.00 -22.34
C VAL A 15 -0.74 -15.66 -23.18
N ALA A 16 0.26 -15.04 -22.56
CA ALA A 16 1.50 -14.66 -23.22
C ALA A 16 2.71 -15.09 -22.39
N VAL A 17 3.75 -15.59 -23.06
CA VAL A 17 5.01 -15.99 -22.41
C VAL A 17 6.09 -14.95 -22.74
N GLU A 18 6.74 -14.43 -21.71
CA GLU A 18 7.87 -13.53 -21.82
C GLU A 18 9.14 -14.27 -21.34
N GLU A 19 10.00 -14.60 -22.30
CA GLU A 19 11.32 -15.17 -22.04
C GLU A 19 12.36 -14.06 -22.06
N ASN A 20 12.97 -13.82 -20.91
CA ASN A 20 14.02 -12.82 -20.75
C ASN A 20 15.35 -13.53 -20.45
N PRO A 21 16.36 -13.43 -21.34
CA PRO A 21 17.67 -14.03 -21.09
C PRO A 21 18.26 -13.60 -19.75
N GLY A 22 18.62 -14.57 -18.91
CA GLY A 22 19.16 -14.33 -17.56
C GLY A 22 18.12 -13.93 -16.51
N ARG A 23 16.82 -14.04 -16.80
CA ARG A 23 15.72 -13.82 -15.86
C ARG A 23 14.75 -15.01 -15.88
N GLU A 24 13.86 -15.04 -14.89
CA GLU A 24 12.76 -16.00 -14.84
C GLU A 24 11.81 -15.77 -16.04
N THR A 25 11.29 -16.88 -16.59
CA THR A 25 10.23 -16.83 -17.59
C THR A 25 8.93 -16.37 -16.94
N ILE A 26 8.28 -15.37 -17.52
CA ILE A 26 7.05 -14.80 -16.98
C ILE A 26 5.89 -15.22 -17.89
N VAL A 27 4.85 -15.80 -17.29
CA VAL A 27 3.59 -16.09 -17.99
C VAL A 27 2.57 -15.04 -17.57
N HIS A 28 2.10 -14.26 -18.53
CA HIS A 28 1.07 -13.23 -18.36
C HIS A 28 -0.30 -13.85 -18.63
N LEU A 29 -1.22 -13.68 -17.68
CA LEU A 29 -2.61 -14.15 -17.76
C LEU A 29 -3.55 -12.95 -17.79
N PHE A 30 -4.52 -12.97 -18.72
CA PHE A 30 -5.48 -11.88 -18.90
C PHE A 30 -6.94 -12.31 -18.70
N SER A 31 -7.21 -13.58 -18.39
CA SER A 31 -8.56 -14.10 -18.16
C SER A 31 -8.80 -14.48 -16.69
N ALA A 32 -10.02 -14.25 -16.21
CA ALA A 32 -10.41 -14.63 -14.86
C ALA A 32 -10.43 -16.16 -14.66
N GLU A 33 -10.67 -16.93 -15.72
CA GLU A 33 -10.67 -18.40 -15.68
C GLU A 33 -9.26 -18.95 -15.44
N ASP A 34 -8.26 -18.39 -16.12
CA ASP A 34 -6.86 -18.77 -15.91
C ASP A 34 -6.39 -18.43 -14.48
N PHE A 35 -6.78 -17.26 -13.96
CA PHE A 35 -6.52 -16.92 -12.56
C PHE A 35 -7.16 -17.93 -11.61
N ARG A 36 -8.42 -18.31 -11.84
CA ARG A 36 -9.12 -19.32 -11.02
C ARG A 36 -8.41 -20.67 -11.06
N PHE A 37 -7.88 -21.07 -12.22
CA PHE A 37 -7.07 -22.28 -12.33
C PHE A 37 -5.81 -22.16 -11.47
N VAL A 38 -5.03 -21.09 -11.62
CA VAL A 38 -3.80 -20.88 -10.81
C VAL A 38 -4.11 -20.89 -9.31
N PHE A 39 -5.13 -20.16 -8.86
CA PHE A 39 -5.53 -20.12 -7.44
C PHE A 39 -6.00 -21.47 -6.90
N ARG A 40 -6.52 -22.37 -7.75
CA ARG A 40 -6.90 -23.72 -7.30
C ARG A 40 -5.70 -24.63 -7.10
N TYR A 41 -4.65 -24.44 -7.88
CA TYR A 41 -3.45 -25.27 -7.86
C TYR A 41 -2.29 -24.63 -7.11
N GLU A 42 -2.50 -23.47 -6.49
CA GLU A 42 -1.49 -22.84 -5.66
C GLU A 42 -1.16 -23.70 -4.43
N GLY A 43 0.13 -23.79 -4.12
CA GLY A 43 0.60 -24.50 -2.93
C GLY A 43 0.24 -23.76 -1.64
N LYS A 44 0.50 -24.40 -0.50
CA LYS A 44 0.29 -23.77 0.84
C LYS A 44 1.11 -22.49 1.05
N VAL A 45 2.18 -22.32 0.28
CA VAL A 45 3.10 -21.19 0.37
C VAL A 45 3.16 -20.52 -0.99
N LEU A 46 2.76 -19.25 -1.05
CA LEU A 46 2.76 -18.48 -2.28
C LEU A 46 4.18 -18.04 -2.63
N TYR A 47 4.62 -18.35 -3.85
CA TYR A 47 5.80 -17.69 -4.40
C TYR A 47 5.41 -16.28 -4.84
N ARG A 48 6.19 -15.29 -4.43
CA ARG A 48 6.11 -13.93 -4.95
C ARG A 48 7.51 -13.45 -5.25
N SER A 49 7.75 -12.95 -6.47
CA SER A 49 8.99 -12.26 -6.80
C SER A 49 9.09 -11.01 -5.93
N GLY A 50 9.83 -11.09 -4.82
CA GLY A 50 9.98 -9.97 -3.89
C GLY A 50 10.70 -8.78 -4.54
N LEU A 51 10.64 -7.60 -3.91
CA LEU A 51 11.33 -6.42 -4.42
C LEU A 51 12.84 -6.55 -4.16
N HIS A 52 13.59 -7.02 -5.16
CA HIS A 52 15.05 -7.24 -5.06
C HIS A 52 15.83 -6.04 -4.49
N PRO A 53 15.54 -4.77 -4.84
CA PRO A 53 16.24 -3.63 -4.24
C PRO A 53 16.01 -3.50 -2.72
N LEU A 54 14.80 -3.80 -2.26
CA LEU A 54 14.48 -3.74 -0.84
C LEU A 54 15.15 -4.89 -0.08
N LYS A 55 15.20 -6.09 -0.69
CA LYS A 55 15.96 -7.22 -0.14
C LYS A 55 17.43 -6.87 -0.01
N ALA A 56 18.03 -6.28 -1.05
CA ALA A 56 19.42 -5.84 -1.02
C ALA A 56 19.67 -4.76 0.05
N HIS A 57 18.77 -3.78 0.16
CA HIS A 57 18.85 -2.72 1.17
C HIS A 57 18.81 -3.29 2.60
N ARG A 58 17.87 -4.19 2.89
CA ARG A 58 17.75 -4.82 4.22
C ARG A 58 18.94 -5.71 4.53
N LYS A 59 19.42 -6.50 3.58
CA LYS A 59 20.65 -7.30 3.73
C LYS A 59 21.86 -6.43 4.07
N ALA A 60 21.99 -5.26 3.43
CA ALA A 60 23.08 -4.32 3.70
C ALA A 60 22.97 -3.59 5.04
N ARG A 61 21.78 -3.57 5.66
CA ARG A 61 21.49 -2.87 6.93
C ARG A 61 20.80 -3.77 7.94
N GLY A 62 21.18 -5.05 8.00
CA GLY A 62 20.50 -6.08 8.80
C GLY A 62 20.36 -5.73 10.28
N GLU A 63 21.26 -4.92 10.83
CA GLU A 63 21.19 -4.42 12.22
C GLU A 63 19.98 -3.51 12.50
N LEU A 64 19.46 -2.82 11.48
CA LEU A 64 18.34 -1.87 11.62
C LEU A 64 16.97 -2.47 11.26
N SER A 65 16.95 -3.57 10.51
CA SER A 65 15.71 -4.20 10.03
C SER A 65 15.99 -5.67 9.66
N PRO A 66 16.00 -6.57 10.65
CA PRO A 66 16.37 -7.98 10.43
C PRO A 66 15.33 -8.75 9.60
N ASP A 67 14.05 -8.36 9.67
CA ASP A 67 12.97 -9.05 8.98
C ASP A 67 12.67 -8.42 7.62
N TYR A 68 12.27 -9.20 6.62
CA TYR A 68 11.80 -8.73 5.30
C TYR A 68 10.28 -8.47 5.29
N GLY A 69 9.56 -9.01 6.27
CA GLY A 69 8.13 -8.81 6.49
C GLY A 69 7.24 -9.47 5.43
N VAL A 70 5.91 -9.34 5.58
CA VAL A 70 4.92 -10.06 4.75
C VAL A 70 5.09 -9.83 3.24
N SER A 71 5.53 -8.66 2.80
CA SER A 71 5.56 -8.34 1.37
C SER A 71 6.84 -8.80 0.66
N ASN A 72 7.92 -9.07 1.39
CA ASN A 72 9.23 -9.36 0.79
C ASN A 72 9.94 -10.57 1.41
N GLY A 73 9.37 -11.19 2.44
CA GLY A 73 9.87 -12.44 2.98
C GLY A 73 9.86 -13.54 1.93
N ASP A 74 10.86 -14.42 1.99
CA ASP A 74 10.89 -15.63 1.18
C ASP A 74 9.78 -16.60 1.65
N MET A 75 9.53 -17.65 0.87
CA MET A 75 8.44 -18.63 1.09
C MET A 75 8.24 -19.02 2.58
N GLU A 76 9.31 -19.38 3.28
CA GLU A 76 9.24 -19.82 4.67
C GLU A 76 8.98 -18.67 5.66
N GLU A 77 9.64 -17.52 5.45
CA GLU A 77 9.43 -16.32 6.26
C GLU A 77 8.01 -15.78 6.05
N TRP A 78 7.50 -15.80 4.82
CA TRP A 78 6.12 -15.42 4.50
C TRP A 78 5.12 -16.30 5.23
N GLY A 79 5.30 -17.62 5.18
CA GLY A 79 4.44 -18.57 5.88
C GLY A 79 4.49 -18.40 7.39
N TYR A 80 5.68 -18.14 7.95
CA TYR A 80 5.86 -17.81 9.35
C TYR A 80 5.13 -16.51 9.73
N VAL A 81 5.37 -15.43 9.01
CA VAL A 81 4.77 -14.12 9.31
C VAL A 81 3.25 -14.16 9.12
N GLN A 82 2.71 -14.84 8.10
CA GLN A 82 1.27 -15.03 7.92
C GLN A 82 0.63 -15.85 9.04
N ARG A 83 1.31 -16.91 9.52
CA ARG A 83 0.81 -17.76 10.60
C ARG A 83 0.79 -17.03 11.94
N TRP A 84 1.82 -16.23 12.22
CA TRP A 84 1.98 -15.53 13.50
C TRP A 84 1.44 -14.10 13.51
N THR A 85 1.15 -13.54 12.34
CA THR A 85 0.40 -12.29 12.17
C THR A 85 -1.00 -12.64 11.65
N PRO A 86 -1.89 -13.20 12.49
CA PRO A 86 -3.28 -13.33 12.11
C PRO A 86 -3.78 -11.91 11.86
N HIS A 87 -3.95 -11.51 10.59
CA HIS A 87 -4.27 -10.14 10.20
C HIS A 87 -5.48 -9.66 11.00
N PRO A 88 -5.30 -8.83 12.04
CA PRO A 88 -6.42 -8.15 12.67
C PRO A 88 -7.03 -7.16 11.67
N THR A 89 -6.34 -6.88 10.56
CA THR A 89 -6.80 -5.95 9.54
C THR A 89 -8.02 -6.46 8.77
N PHE A 90 -8.22 -7.78 8.64
CA PHE A 90 -9.23 -8.35 7.73
C PHE A 90 -10.37 -9.11 8.43
N GLN A 91 -10.36 -9.23 9.76
CA GLN A 91 -11.48 -9.84 10.48
C GLN A 91 -12.56 -8.79 10.74
N GLY A 92 -13.83 -9.09 10.46
CA GLY A 92 -14.92 -8.12 10.58
C GLY A 92 -14.98 -7.40 11.94
N LYS A 93 -14.78 -8.15 13.04
CA LYS A 93 -14.75 -7.60 14.42
C LYS A 93 -13.64 -6.56 14.64
N ASP A 94 -12.53 -6.69 13.93
CA ASP A 94 -11.39 -5.80 14.08
C ASP A 94 -11.56 -4.60 13.14
N ILE A 95 -12.24 -4.78 11.98
CA ILE A 95 -12.67 -3.68 11.11
C ILE A 95 -13.55 -2.69 11.87
N GLU A 96 -14.53 -3.19 12.64
CA GLU A 96 -15.39 -2.36 13.47
C GLU A 96 -14.61 -1.54 14.49
N SER A 97 -13.50 -2.09 15.01
CA SER A 97 -12.71 -1.43 16.06
C SER A 97 -12.03 -0.15 15.60
N TYR A 98 -11.70 -0.03 14.30
CA TYR A 98 -11.08 1.17 13.73
C TYR A 98 -12.02 1.98 12.83
N ALA A 99 -13.22 1.46 12.51
CA ALA A 99 -14.17 2.12 11.61
C ALA A 99 -14.61 3.50 12.13
N HIS A 100 -14.81 3.63 13.44
CA HIS A 100 -15.17 4.92 14.05
C HIS A 100 -14.09 5.98 13.82
N ASP A 101 -12.83 5.66 14.11
CA ASP A 101 -11.72 6.60 14.00
C ASP A 101 -11.43 6.96 12.54
N MET A 102 -11.59 5.99 11.63
CA MET A 102 -11.56 6.23 10.18
C MET A 102 -12.66 7.17 9.71
N GLY A 103 -13.86 7.10 10.31
CA GLY A 103 -14.95 8.04 10.08
C GLY A 103 -14.54 9.46 10.46
N GLN A 104 -13.93 9.64 11.64
CA GLN A 104 -13.46 10.96 12.10
C GLN A 104 -12.39 11.56 11.18
N ILE A 105 -11.41 10.75 10.76
CA ILE A 105 -10.37 11.19 9.81
C ILE A 105 -11.00 11.61 8.46
N SER A 106 -12.05 10.91 8.04
CA SER A 106 -12.77 11.24 6.81
C SER A 106 -13.54 12.55 6.94
N ASP A 107 -14.23 12.78 8.06
CA ASP A 107 -14.93 14.04 8.34
C ASP A 107 -13.98 15.24 8.38
N ASP A 108 -12.82 15.08 9.01
CA ASP A 108 -11.80 16.13 9.05
C ASP A 108 -11.19 16.41 7.68
N THR A 109 -11.07 15.38 6.84
CA THR A 109 -10.64 15.54 5.44
C THR A 109 -11.69 16.27 4.61
N LEU A 110 -12.98 16.02 4.83
CA LEU A 110 -14.05 16.77 4.15
C LEU A 110 -14.03 18.25 4.52
N LYS A 111 -13.81 18.59 5.80
CA LYS A 111 -13.63 19.99 6.23
C LYS A 111 -12.41 20.63 5.56
N LEU A 112 -11.33 19.86 5.39
CA LEU A 112 -10.12 20.35 4.72
C LEU A 112 -10.35 20.60 3.22
N ILE A 113 -11.07 19.70 2.56
CA ILE A 113 -11.47 19.85 1.15
C ILE A 113 -12.33 21.10 0.97
N ASP A 114 -13.27 21.34 1.88
CA ASP A 114 -14.13 22.53 1.84
C ASP A 114 -13.31 23.82 2.03
N ALA A 115 -12.35 23.81 2.95
CA ALA A 115 -11.45 24.94 3.19
C ALA A 115 -10.50 25.24 2.02
N PHE A 116 -10.10 24.24 1.24
CA PHE A 116 -9.25 24.40 0.04
C PHE A 116 -10.04 24.55 -1.25
N ARG A 117 -11.38 24.56 -1.18
CA ARG A 117 -12.21 24.76 -2.34
C ARG A 117 -12.15 26.22 -2.76
N GLY A 118 -11.66 26.49 -3.96
CA GLY A 118 -11.68 27.82 -4.55
C GLY A 118 -13.10 28.23 -4.97
N ASP A 119 -13.26 29.50 -5.37
CA ASP A 119 -14.55 30.07 -5.79
C ASP A 119 -15.21 29.32 -6.98
N ASN A 120 -14.41 28.58 -7.74
CA ASN A 120 -14.88 27.73 -8.84
C ASN A 120 -15.43 26.36 -8.38
N GLY A 121 -15.49 26.11 -7.07
CA GLY A 121 -15.94 24.86 -6.48
C GLY A 121 -14.94 23.70 -6.55
N LYS A 122 -13.69 23.95 -6.96
CA LYS A 122 -12.65 22.92 -7.14
C LYS A 122 -11.52 23.08 -6.13
N VAL A 123 -10.85 21.98 -5.85
CA VAL A 123 -9.59 21.95 -5.09
C VAL A 123 -8.45 21.81 -6.08
N ASP A 124 -7.50 22.75 -6.05
CA ASP A 124 -6.41 22.81 -7.03
C ASP A 124 -5.48 21.60 -6.96
N ASP A 125 -5.16 21.12 -5.75
CA ASP A 125 -4.36 19.91 -5.54
C ASP A 125 -5.09 18.89 -4.66
N CYS A 126 -6.12 18.28 -5.25
CA CYS A 126 -6.86 17.19 -4.60
C CYS A 126 -5.95 15.97 -4.30
N TYR A 127 -4.93 15.72 -5.14
CA TYR A 127 -4.03 14.59 -4.95
C TYR A 127 -3.25 14.72 -3.65
N ALA A 128 -2.67 15.89 -3.36
CA ALA A 128 -1.97 16.11 -2.09
C ALA A 128 -2.88 15.96 -0.87
N VAL A 129 -4.13 16.41 -0.96
CA VAL A 129 -5.13 16.22 0.11
C VAL A 129 -5.42 14.74 0.33
N MET A 130 -5.64 13.98 -0.74
CA MET A 130 -5.89 12.54 -0.65
C MET A 130 -4.67 11.75 -0.15
N GLN A 131 -3.45 12.14 -0.52
CA GLN A 131 -2.22 11.52 -0.01
C GLN A 131 -2.07 11.75 1.50
N ARG A 132 -2.40 12.95 1.99
CA ARG A 132 -2.38 13.26 3.43
C ARG A 132 -3.42 12.45 4.19
N TRP A 133 -4.65 12.38 3.67
CA TRP A 133 -5.70 11.52 4.21
C TRP A 133 -5.24 10.06 4.28
N SER A 134 -4.70 9.52 3.19
CA SER A 134 -4.20 8.14 3.14
C SER A 134 -3.09 7.87 4.15
N LEU A 135 -2.19 8.83 4.37
CA LEU A 135 -1.12 8.70 5.37
C LEU A 135 -1.70 8.65 6.78
N GLU A 136 -2.61 9.55 7.13
CA GLU A 136 -3.25 9.58 8.46
C GLU A 136 -4.07 8.31 8.71
N TYR A 137 -4.86 7.90 7.71
CA TYR A 137 -5.65 6.68 7.72
C TYR A 137 -4.79 5.43 7.97
N SER A 138 -3.60 5.38 7.34
CA SER A 138 -2.64 4.28 7.54
C SER A 138 -1.87 4.36 8.85
N GLY A 139 -1.65 5.57 9.36
CA GLY A 139 -0.93 5.85 10.62
C GLY A 139 -1.74 5.44 11.83
N GLU A 140 -3.02 5.83 11.90
CA GLU A 140 -3.89 5.52 13.02
C GLU A 140 -4.09 4.01 13.17
N ASN A 141 -4.27 3.29 12.06
CA ASN A 141 -4.47 1.84 12.05
C ASN A 141 -3.23 1.03 12.52
N ARG A 142 -2.04 1.64 12.51
CA ARG A 142 -0.79 1.00 12.96
C ARG A 142 -0.46 1.32 14.43
N PHE A 143 -1.07 2.33 15.03
CA PHE A 143 -0.73 2.80 16.38
C PHE A 143 -1.65 2.31 17.51
N ILE A 144 -2.68 1.50 17.20
CA ILE A 144 -3.70 1.09 18.18
C ILE A 144 -3.18 0.20 19.33
N ARG A 145 -1.93 -0.31 19.34
CA ARG A 145 -1.40 -1.00 20.54
C ARG A 145 0.07 -0.71 20.88
N GLY A 146 0.41 0.55 21.10
CA GLY A 146 1.49 0.86 22.05
C GLY A 146 2.34 2.09 21.79
N ARG A 147 1.76 3.30 21.86
CA ARG A 147 2.33 4.51 22.50
C ARG A 147 1.45 5.72 22.14
N PRO A 148 1.05 6.56 23.11
CA PRO A 148 0.26 7.75 22.81
C PRO A 148 1.20 8.86 22.34
N THR A 149 1.15 9.19 21.04
CA THR A 149 1.56 10.51 20.58
C THR A 149 0.36 11.20 19.97
N ARG A 150 -0.53 11.70 20.84
CA ARG A 150 -1.49 12.74 20.46
C ARG A 150 -0.72 14.03 20.14
N ARG A 151 -0.17 14.12 18.93
CA ARG A 151 0.10 15.42 18.32
C ARG A 151 -1.10 15.72 17.45
N LYS A 152 -1.97 16.61 17.95
CA LYS A 152 -3.21 16.99 17.25
C LYS A 152 -2.86 17.58 15.88
N PHE A 153 -3.58 17.13 14.86
CA PHE A 153 -3.62 17.59 13.47
C PHE A 153 -3.55 19.12 13.28
N SER A 154 -4.04 19.90 14.25
CA SER A 154 -3.97 21.37 14.22
C SER A 154 -2.54 21.95 14.30
N GLU A 155 -1.57 21.22 14.85
CA GLU A 155 -0.18 21.67 14.94
C GLU A 155 0.61 21.45 13.65
N SER A 156 0.33 20.38 12.90
CA SER A 156 1.01 20.10 11.61
C SER A 156 0.61 21.11 10.53
N LEU A 157 -0.64 21.58 10.56
CA LEU A 157 -1.17 22.66 9.71
C LEU A 157 -0.41 23.99 9.88
N ARG A 158 0.00 24.34 11.10
CA ARG A 158 0.74 25.59 11.37
C ARG A 158 2.19 25.56 10.88
N VAL A 159 2.83 24.39 10.86
CA VAL A 159 4.23 24.24 10.46
C VAL A 159 4.38 24.26 8.92
N SER A 160 3.43 23.68 8.19
CA SER A 160 3.47 23.70 6.71
C SER A 160 3.20 25.11 6.16
N SER A 161 2.28 25.85 6.76
CA SER A 161 1.91 27.19 6.31
C SER A 161 3.03 28.22 6.48
N ARG A 162 3.89 28.06 7.50
CA ARG A 162 5.06 28.93 7.72
C ARG A 162 6.22 28.68 6.75
N LYS A 163 6.33 27.49 6.17
CA LYS A 163 7.40 27.19 5.19
C LYS A 163 7.10 27.72 3.80
N VAL A 164 5.84 27.88 3.45
CA VAL A 164 5.42 28.47 2.17
C VAL A 164 5.58 30.00 2.20
N ALA A 165 5.24 30.65 3.31
CA ALA A 165 5.39 32.11 3.46
C ALA A 165 6.83 32.61 3.72
N ALA A 166 7.81 31.72 3.88
CA ALA A 166 9.21 32.07 4.12
C ALA A 166 10.11 31.90 2.87
N ASN A 167 9.51 31.54 1.73
CA ASN A 167 10.19 31.30 0.46
C ASN A 167 9.63 32.18 -0.68
N GLU A 168 8.87 33.23 -0.33
CA GLU A 168 8.57 34.41 -1.16
C GLU A 168 9.31 35.61 -0.56
#